data_AF-D6YUE3-F1
#
_entry.id   AF-D6YUE3-F1
#
_cell.length_a   1.000
_cell.length_b   1.000
_cell.length_c   1.000
_cell.angle_alpha   90.00
_cell.angle_beta   90.00
_cell.angle_gamma   90.00
#
_symmetry.space_group_name_H-M   'P 1'
#
loop_
_entity.id
_entity.type
_entity.pdbx_description
1 polymer ?
#
loop_
_entity_poly.entity_id
_entity_poly.type
_entity_poly.pdbx_seq_one_letter_code
_entity_poly.pdbx_strand_id
1 'polypeptide(L)'
;MEAAGFWDDPDAAQQVITEINSLKQWTIPCKELKRRLEDVKELQPEAEEAGDEGLLADLNQELFRIENELGELEIRRMLSGELDNKNCYLSINAGAGGTEACDWVEMLSRMYQRWCDKRKWKCEVVDMVPGEVAGTKSVTLKMTGNFAFGYSKAEKGVHRLVRISPFDSGSRRHTSFASVDVTPEITDDIQIEINPDDIRIDTFRASGAGGQHVNVTDSAVRMTHIPTGVVVSCQSQRSQNQNKEACFKILKSKLYEMEVMEREKKIKELGGEKMDIGWGSQIRNYVFHPYSLVKDTRTKVESANVQAVMDGSLDLFVNAYLKEFG
;
A
#
# COMPACT_ATOMS: atom_id res chain seq x y z
N MET A 1 8.49 -19.24 26.33
CA MET A 1 9.89 -18.84 26.62
C MET A 1 10.49 -19.63 27.80
N GLU A 2 9.72 -20.03 28.82
CA GLU A 2 10.25 -20.75 30.00
C GLU A 2 10.43 -22.28 29.83
N ALA A 3 10.00 -22.85 28.70
CA ALA A 3 10.15 -24.29 28.45
C ALA A 3 11.59 -24.62 28.01
N ALA A 4 12.17 -25.67 28.60
CA ALA A 4 13.46 -26.22 28.18
C ALA A 4 13.36 -26.76 26.74
N GLY A 5 14.13 -26.18 25.82
CA GLY A 5 14.13 -26.50 24.38
C GLY A 5 13.58 -25.40 23.46
N PHE A 6 13.02 -24.31 24.00
CA PHE A 6 12.50 -23.19 23.19
C PHE A 6 13.61 -22.46 22.39
N TRP A 7 14.85 -22.52 22.85
CA TRP A 7 16.00 -21.88 22.19
C TRP A 7 16.80 -22.83 21.29
N ASP A 8 16.37 -24.10 21.16
CA ASP A 8 17.08 -25.10 20.36
C ASP A 8 16.93 -24.83 18.85
N ASP A 9 15.85 -24.15 18.45
CA ASP A 9 15.61 -23.67 17.08
C ASP A 9 15.57 -22.14 17.06
N PRO A 10 16.66 -21.46 16.62
CA PRO A 10 16.74 -20.01 16.62
C PRO A 10 15.74 -19.35 15.65
N ASP A 11 15.39 -20.00 14.54
CA ASP A 11 14.44 -19.45 13.56
C ASP A 11 13.01 -19.53 14.09
N ALA A 12 12.62 -20.66 14.69
CA ALA A 12 11.31 -20.82 15.33
C ALA A 12 11.16 -19.89 16.55
N ALA A 13 12.22 -19.76 17.37
CA ALA A 13 12.22 -18.85 18.51
C ALA A 13 12.04 -17.38 18.07
N GLN A 14 12.71 -16.97 16.98
CA GLN A 14 12.62 -15.62 16.44
C GLN A 14 11.21 -15.30 15.92
N GLN A 15 10.55 -16.25 15.26
CA GLN A 15 9.16 -16.09 14.81
C GLN A 15 8.21 -15.88 16.00
N VAL A 16 8.30 -16.73 17.02
CA VAL A 16 7.46 -16.63 18.22
C VAL A 16 7.72 -15.34 18.99
N ILE A 17 8.98 -14.90 19.10
CA ILE A 17 9.31 -13.61 19.74
C ILE A 17 8.71 -12.44 18.95
N THR A 18 8.75 -12.51 17.62
CA THR A 18 8.17 -11.49 16.74
C THR A 18 6.66 -11.41 16.92
N GLU A 19 5.99 -12.56 17.00
CA GLU A 19 4.55 -12.65 17.26
C GLU A 19 4.18 -12.17 18.67
N ILE A 20 4.96 -12.50 19.69
CA ILE A 20 4.75 -12.00 21.05
C ILE A 20 4.92 -10.48 21.10
N ASN A 21 5.91 -9.93 20.37
CA ASN A 21 6.12 -8.49 20.30
C ASN A 21 4.96 -7.78 19.60
N SER A 22 4.42 -8.35 18.52
CA SER A 22 3.23 -7.78 17.87
C SER A 22 2.02 -7.80 18.80
N LEU A 23 1.77 -8.91 19.52
CA LEU A 23 0.68 -8.99 20.50
C LEU A 23 0.87 -8.05 21.70
N LYS A 24 2.12 -7.86 22.15
CA LYS A 24 2.46 -6.91 23.22
C LYS A 24 2.20 -5.46 22.82
N GLN A 25 2.41 -5.11 21.56
CA GLN A 25 2.09 -3.76 21.05
C GLN A 25 0.60 -3.41 21.19
N TRP A 26 -0.30 -4.40 21.22
CA TRP A 26 -1.73 -4.17 21.47
C TRP A 26 -2.09 -4.24 22.95
N THR A 27 -1.57 -5.24 23.66
CA THR A 27 -2.01 -5.53 25.03
C THR A 27 -1.47 -4.54 26.06
N ILE A 28 -0.25 -4.03 25.89
CA ILE A 28 0.36 -3.09 26.86
C ILE A 28 -0.37 -1.75 26.85
N PRO A 29 -0.58 -1.06 25.70
CA PRO A 29 -1.27 0.22 25.68
C PRO A 29 -2.71 0.14 26.20
N CYS A 30 -3.45 -0.93 25.85
CA CYS A 30 -4.81 -1.13 26.35
C CYS A 30 -4.87 -1.29 27.87
N LYS A 31 -3.92 -2.01 28.47
CA LYS A 31 -3.84 -2.14 29.93
C LYS A 31 -3.48 -0.83 30.61
N GLU A 32 -2.55 -0.09 30.01
CA GLU A 32 -2.11 1.21 30.53
C GLU A 32 -3.24 2.25 30.50
N LEU A 33 -3.97 2.35 29.38
CA LEU A 33 -5.13 3.22 29.26
C LEU A 33 -6.23 2.87 30.26
N LYS A 34 -6.48 1.58 30.45
CA LYS A 34 -7.46 1.11 31.43
C LYS A 34 -7.06 1.53 32.85
N ARG A 35 -5.79 1.36 33.21
CA ARG A 35 -5.25 1.78 34.52
C ARG A 35 -5.43 3.29 34.71
N ARG A 36 -4.97 4.10 33.76
CA ARG A 36 -5.09 5.58 33.83
C ARG A 36 -6.54 6.04 33.95
N LEU A 37 -7.47 5.37 33.26
CA LEU A 37 -8.89 5.68 33.35
C LEU A 37 -9.49 5.28 34.70
N GLU A 38 -9.04 4.16 35.29
CA GLU A 38 -9.42 3.77 36.66
C GLU A 38 -8.88 4.78 37.68
N ASP A 39 -7.63 5.21 37.56
CA ASP A 39 -7.01 6.22 38.43
C ASP A 39 -7.79 7.56 38.39
N VAL A 40 -8.13 8.04 37.19
CA VAL A 40 -8.92 9.28 37.02
C VAL A 40 -10.31 9.14 37.63
N LYS A 41 -10.94 7.98 37.47
CA LYS A 41 -12.29 7.71 37.98
C LYS A 41 -12.32 7.65 39.51
N GLU A 42 -11.26 7.18 40.15
CA GLU A 42 -11.12 7.16 41.61
C GLU A 42 -10.83 8.56 42.17
N LEU A 43 -9.99 9.36 41.50
CA LEU A 43 -9.58 10.69 41.95
C LEU A 43 -10.62 11.79 41.71
N GLN A 44 -11.47 11.65 40.69
CA GLN A 44 -12.51 12.64 40.36
C GLN A 44 -13.44 12.98 41.55
N PRO A 45 -14.08 12.01 42.23
CA PRO A 45 -14.99 12.33 43.34
C PRO A 45 -14.27 12.99 44.52
N GLU A 46 -13.03 12.58 44.82
CA GLU A 46 -12.22 13.20 45.89
C GLU A 46 -11.87 14.66 45.56
N ALA A 47 -11.56 14.95 44.30
CA ALA A 47 -11.27 16.30 43.81
C ALA A 47 -12.51 17.22 43.83
N GLU A 48 -13.68 16.69 43.45
CA GLU A 48 -14.95 17.41 43.51
C GLU A 48 -15.38 17.71 44.95
N GLU A 49 -15.23 16.76 45.87
CA GLU A 49 -15.51 16.96 47.30
C GLU A 49 -14.56 17.97 47.97
N ALA A 50 -13.28 17.97 47.57
CA ALA A 50 -12.28 18.92 48.05
C ALA A 50 -12.41 20.33 47.43
N GLY A 51 -13.13 20.47 46.31
CA GLY A 51 -13.26 21.74 45.57
C GLY A 51 -11.96 22.21 44.94
N ASP A 52 -11.04 21.30 44.61
CA ASP A 52 -9.74 21.63 44.02
C ASP A 52 -9.86 21.80 42.49
N GLU A 53 -10.09 23.04 42.05
CA GLU A 53 -10.19 23.38 40.62
C GLU A 53 -8.91 23.06 39.83
N GLY A 54 -7.73 23.07 40.48
CA GLY A 54 -6.47 22.73 39.83
C GLY A 54 -6.41 21.24 39.50
N LEU A 55 -6.73 20.40 40.48
CA LEU A 55 -6.79 18.95 40.29
C LEU A 55 -7.84 18.54 39.26
N LEU A 56 -9.01 19.20 39.24
CA LEU A 56 -10.04 18.97 38.23
C LEU A 56 -9.61 19.34 36.81
N ALA A 57 -8.83 20.41 36.64
CA ALA A 57 -8.27 20.79 35.35
C ALA A 57 -7.26 19.75 34.84
N ASP A 58 -6.40 19.25 35.73
CA ASP A 58 -5.41 18.23 35.40
C ASP A 58 -6.09 16.89 35.03
N LEU A 59 -7.12 16.47 35.77
CA LEU A 59 -7.90 15.27 35.45
C LEU A 59 -8.61 15.38 34.09
N ASN A 60 -9.17 16.55 33.76
CA ASN A 60 -9.77 16.79 32.45
C ASN A 60 -8.74 16.72 31.33
N GLN A 61 -7.53 17.24 31.56
CA GLN A 61 -6.45 17.14 30.57
C GLN A 61 -6.01 15.69 30.37
N GLU A 62 -5.96 14.88 31.43
CA GLU A 62 -5.68 13.45 31.33
C GLU A 62 -6.79 12.68 30.62
N LEU A 63 -8.07 12.98 30.89
CA LEU A 63 -9.18 12.41 30.12
C LEU A 63 -9.06 12.70 28.63
N PHE A 64 -8.73 13.94 28.26
CA PHE A 64 -8.52 14.30 26.86
C PHE A 64 -7.35 13.53 26.22
N ARG A 65 -6.27 13.26 26.97
CA ARG A 65 -5.16 12.41 26.49
C ARG A 65 -5.61 10.96 26.29
N ILE A 66 -6.34 10.40 27.26
CA ILE A 66 -6.88 9.03 27.20
C ILE A 66 -7.81 8.89 26.00
N GLU A 67 -8.69 9.86 25.76
CA GLU A 67 -9.61 9.85 24.62
C GLU A 67 -8.87 9.85 23.27
N ASN A 68 -7.82 10.67 23.14
CA ASN A 68 -6.98 10.70 21.93
C ASN A 68 -6.23 9.38 21.70
N GLU A 69 -5.60 8.84 22.73
CA GLU A 69 -4.87 7.56 22.66
C GLU A 69 -5.81 6.38 22.37
N LEU A 70 -7.01 6.37 22.96
CA LEU A 70 -8.04 5.38 22.67
C LEU A 70 -8.48 5.47 21.21
N GLY A 71 -8.70 6.69 20.71
CA GLY A 71 -9.02 6.93 19.30
C GLY A 71 -7.94 6.39 18.35
N GLU A 72 -6.65 6.56 18.68
CA GLU A 72 -5.56 5.96 17.90
C GLU A 72 -5.62 4.43 17.90
N LEU A 73 -5.88 3.79 19.04
CA LEU A 73 -6.00 2.34 19.14
C LEU A 73 -7.19 1.78 18.38
N GLU A 74 -8.34 2.47 18.40
CA GLU A 74 -9.50 2.11 17.60
C GLU A 74 -9.17 2.11 16.10
N ILE A 75 -8.47 3.16 15.64
CA ILE A 75 -8.04 3.25 14.24
C ILE A 75 -7.07 2.11 13.92
N ARG A 76 -6.11 1.82 14.81
CA ARG A 76 -5.21 0.68 14.59
C ARG A 76 -5.99 -0.63 14.49
N ARG A 77 -7.02 -0.85 15.31
CA ARG A 77 -7.87 -2.05 15.22
C ARG A 77 -8.55 -2.21 13.85
N MET A 78 -8.94 -1.10 13.22
CA MET A 78 -9.47 -1.05 11.85
C MET A 78 -8.39 -1.35 10.80
N LEU A 79 -7.11 -1.30 11.16
CA LEU A 79 -5.96 -1.65 10.32
C LEU A 79 -5.51 -3.10 10.54
N SER A 80 -6.47 -4.02 10.63
CA SER A 80 -6.23 -5.44 10.87
C SER A 80 -6.06 -6.28 9.60
N GLY A 81 -6.08 -5.66 8.42
CA GLY A 81 -5.85 -6.36 7.16
C GLY A 81 -4.43 -6.93 7.07
N GLU A 82 -4.27 -8.09 6.41
CA GLU A 82 -2.98 -8.77 6.25
C GLU A 82 -1.90 -7.90 5.61
N LEU A 83 -2.31 -6.94 4.77
CA LEU A 83 -1.42 -6.02 4.05
C LEU A 83 -1.33 -4.65 4.72
N ASP A 84 -2.16 -4.35 5.72
CA ASP A 84 -2.25 -3.01 6.31
C ASP A 84 -0.94 -2.60 7.00
N ASN A 85 -0.21 -3.56 7.58
CA ASN A 85 1.08 -3.32 8.23
C ASN A 85 2.26 -3.21 7.25
N LYS A 86 2.06 -3.51 5.96
CA LYS A 86 3.14 -3.43 4.97
C LYS A 86 3.44 -1.97 4.60
N ASN A 87 4.66 -1.76 4.10
CA ASN A 87 5.02 -0.53 3.40
C ASN A 87 4.17 -0.37 2.15
N CYS A 88 4.17 0.81 1.54
CA CYS A 88 3.41 1.04 0.32
C CYS A 88 4.13 1.93 -0.69
N TYR A 89 3.70 1.79 -1.95
CA TYR A 89 3.99 2.71 -3.03
C TYR A 89 2.74 3.54 -3.30
N LEU A 90 2.91 4.85 -3.27
CA LEU A 90 1.88 5.82 -3.65
C LEU A 90 2.26 6.44 -4.98
N SER A 91 1.45 6.17 -6.00
CA SER A 91 1.64 6.69 -7.36
C SER A 91 0.61 7.76 -7.65
N ILE A 92 1.07 8.96 -7.98
CA ILE A 92 0.23 10.11 -8.32
C ILE A 92 0.39 10.37 -9.81
N ASN A 93 -0.73 10.46 -10.54
CA ASN A 93 -0.73 10.74 -11.97
C ASN A 93 -1.60 11.94 -12.30
N ALA A 94 -1.10 12.80 -13.19
CA ALA A 94 -1.85 13.94 -13.70
C ALA A 94 -3.00 13.45 -14.58
N GLY A 95 -4.20 13.98 -14.33
CA GLY A 95 -5.38 13.72 -15.13
C GLY A 95 -5.60 14.76 -16.23
N ALA A 96 -6.87 14.98 -16.58
CA ALA A 96 -7.25 16.06 -17.48
C ALA A 96 -6.97 17.43 -16.82
N GLY A 97 -6.25 18.30 -17.54
CA GLY A 97 -5.90 19.66 -17.07
C GLY A 97 -4.54 20.18 -17.54
N GLY A 98 -3.74 19.37 -18.26
CA GLY A 98 -2.46 19.81 -18.85
C GLY A 98 -1.47 20.27 -17.79
N THR A 99 -0.85 21.43 -17.98
CA THR A 99 0.14 22.01 -17.06
C THR A 99 -0.41 22.24 -15.65
N GLU A 100 -1.68 22.62 -15.52
CA GLU A 100 -2.32 22.85 -14.21
C GLU A 100 -2.50 21.53 -13.43
N ALA A 101 -2.80 20.44 -14.13
CA ALA A 101 -2.85 19.11 -13.51
C ALA A 101 -1.46 18.63 -13.09
N CYS A 102 -0.42 18.95 -13.86
CA CYS A 102 0.96 18.62 -13.51
C CYS A 102 1.42 19.37 -12.24
N ASP A 103 1.09 20.66 -12.12
CA ASP A 103 1.36 21.42 -10.89
C ASP A 103 0.59 20.86 -9.69
N TRP A 104 -0.64 20.41 -9.91
CA TRP A 104 -1.43 19.78 -8.85
C TRP A 104 -0.82 18.48 -8.34
N VAL A 105 -0.27 17.65 -9.22
CA VAL A 105 0.47 16.43 -8.83
C VAL A 105 1.69 16.78 -7.97
N GLU A 106 2.43 17.83 -8.33
CA GLU A 106 3.57 18.29 -7.54
C GLU A 106 3.13 18.75 -6.14
N MET A 107 2.04 19.52 -6.06
CA MET A 107 1.46 19.95 -4.78
C MET A 107 1.04 18.76 -3.91
N LEU A 108 0.37 17.75 -4.49
CA LEU A 108 0.00 16.53 -3.79
C LEU A 108 1.23 15.74 -3.33
N SER A 109 2.26 15.64 -4.16
CA SER A 109 3.50 14.94 -3.80
C SER A 109 4.16 15.57 -2.57
N ARG A 110 4.18 16.90 -2.49
CA ARG A 110 4.71 17.65 -1.34
C ARG A 110 3.83 17.47 -0.10
N MET A 111 2.51 17.44 -0.28
CA MET A 111 1.56 17.20 0.80
C MET A 111 1.78 15.82 1.44
N TYR A 112 1.95 14.77 0.62
CA TYR A 112 2.20 13.41 1.12
C TYR A 112 3.59 13.26 1.75
N GLN A 113 4.63 13.89 1.20
CA GLN A 113 5.95 13.91 1.83
C GLN A 113 5.89 14.52 3.24
N ARG A 114 5.20 15.65 3.41
CA ARG A 114 5.01 16.28 4.72
C ARG A 114 4.16 15.45 5.68
N TRP A 115 3.18 14.72 5.15
CA TRP A 115 2.40 13.78 5.94
C TRP A 115 3.26 12.62 6.46
N CYS A 116 4.16 12.10 5.63
CA CYS A 116 5.16 11.11 6.04
C CYS A 116 6.06 11.65 7.16
N ASP A 117 6.58 12.87 7.01
CA ASP A 117 7.44 13.50 8.02
C ASP A 117 6.73 13.63 9.38
N LYS A 118 5.46 14.08 9.38
CA LYS A 118 4.63 14.17 10.59
C LYS A 118 4.44 12.83 11.28
N ARG A 119 4.24 11.76 10.50
CA ARG A 119 4.07 10.39 11.00
C ARG A 119 5.38 9.64 11.21
N LYS A 120 6.53 10.30 11.00
CA LYS A 120 7.88 9.72 11.11
C LYS A 120 8.09 8.52 10.18
N TRP A 121 7.40 8.51 9.04
CA TRP A 121 7.64 7.53 7.98
C TRP A 121 8.78 7.99 7.09
N LYS A 122 9.55 7.02 6.58
CA LYS A 122 10.58 7.31 5.58
C LYS A 122 9.89 7.38 4.21
N CYS A 123 10.03 8.53 3.54
CA CYS A 123 9.52 8.75 2.20
C CYS A 123 10.68 8.82 1.21
N GLU A 124 10.65 7.98 0.17
CA GLU A 124 11.65 7.96 -0.91
C GLU A 124 10.95 8.14 -2.25
N VAL A 125 11.48 9.01 -3.11
CA VAL A 125 10.99 9.15 -4.50
C VAL A 125 11.60 8.02 -5.33
N VAL A 126 10.77 7.12 -5.84
CA VAL A 126 11.20 5.97 -6.65
C VAL A 126 11.29 6.34 -8.12
N ASP A 127 10.25 7.02 -8.60
CA ASP A 127 10.16 7.48 -9.97
C ASP A 127 9.47 8.85 -10.03
N MET A 128 9.92 9.68 -10.96
CA MET A 128 9.37 11.02 -11.16
C MET A 128 9.53 11.42 -12.62
N VAL A 129 8.40 11.70 -13.26
CA VAL A 129 8.36 12.19 -14.64
C VAL A 129 7.92 13.66 -14.61
N PRO A 130 8.81 14.61 -14.93
CA PRO A 130 8.46 16.03 -14.94
C PRO A 130 7.43 16.35 -16.04
N GLY A 131 6.62 17.38 -15.82
CA GLY A 131 5.72 17.92 -16.84
C GLY A 131 6.49 18.66 -17.95
N GLU A 132 5.86 18.86 -19.10
CA GLU A 132 6.50 19.52 -20.26
C GLU A 132 6.80 21.00 -20.02
N VAL A 133 5.97 21.69 -19.23
CA VAL A 133 6.07 23.15 -19.00
C VAL A 133 6.33 23.47 -17.53
N ALA A 134 5.53 22.88 -16.64
CA ALA A 134 5.65 23.03 -15.19
C ALA A 134 5.02 21.81 -14.51
N GLY A 135 5.36 21.59 -13.24
CA GLY A 135 4.80 20.51 -12.45
C GLY A 135 5.41 19.14 -12.75
N THR A 136 4.74 18.10 -12.25
CA THR A 136 5.13 16.70 -12.42
C THR A 136 3.98 15.93 -13.07
N LYS A 137 4.26 15.15 -14.12
CA LYS A 137 3.24 14.34 -14.80
C LYS A 137 2.86 13.11 -14.00
N SER A 138 3.86 12.41 -13.46
CA SER A 138 3.67 11.26 -12.59
C SER A 138 4.80 11.17 -11.56
N VAL A 139 4.46 10.75 -10.34
CA VAL A 139 5.44 10.52 -9.27
C VAL A 139 5.05 9.30 -8.47
N THR A 140 6.03 8.46 -8.16
CA THR A 140 5.86 7.30 -7.29
C THR A 140 6.72 7.46 -6.05
N LEU A 141 6.07 7.50 -4.90
CA LEU A 141 6.67 7.62 -3.58
C LEU A 141 6.62 6.26 -2.88
N LYS A 142 7.75 5.81 -2.34
CA LYS A 142 7.83 4.67 -1.41
C LYS A 142 7.72 5.20 0.01
N MET A 143 6.69 4.75 0.73
CA MET A 143 6.48 5.05 2.14
C MET A 143 6.81 3.83 2.97
N THR A 144 7.81 3.97 3.83
CA THR A 144 8.27 2.92 4.76
C THR A 144 7.93 3.33 6.19
N GLY A 145 7.11 2.53 6.86
CA GLY A 145 6.68 2.80 8.22
C GLY A 145 5.53 1.93 8.67
N ASN A 146 5.27 1.95 9.98
CA ASN A 146 4.22 1.13 10.58
C ASN A 146 2.85 1.50 10.03
N PHE A 147 2.12 0.50 9.55
CA PHE A 147 0.80 0.64 8.96
C PHE A 147 0.70 1.60 7.76
N ALA A 148 1.80 1.84 7.04
CA ALA A 148 1.85 2.82 5.95
C ALA A 148 0.80 2.56 4.86
N PHE A 149 0.66 1.29 4.43
CA PHE A 149 -0.39 0.90 3.49
C PHE A 149 -1.79 1.11 4.07
N GLY A 150 -2.00 0.65 5.31
CA GLY A 150 -3.29 0.74 5.98
C GLY A 150 -3.84 2.16 6.10
N TYR A 151 -3.01 3.15 6.37
CA TYR A 151 -3.44 4.55 6.37
C TYR A 151 -3.61 5.11 4.95
N SER A 152 -2.68 4.78 4.05
CA SER A 152 -2.66 5.32 2.69
C SER A 152 -3.79 4.78 1.81
N LYS A 153 -4.41 3.64 2.15
CA LYS A 153 -5.57 3.09 1.44
C LYS A 153 -6.74 4.08 1.36
N ALA A 154 -6.89 4.94 2.36
CA ALA A 154 -7.91 6.00 2.39
C ALA A 154 -7.71 7.06 1.30
N GLU A 155 -6.48 7.25 0.83
CA GLU A 155 -6.10 8.28 -0.15
C GLU A 155 -6.23 7.80 -1.59
N LYS A 156 -6.62 6.54 -1.80
CA LYS A 156 -6.80 5.98 -3.13
C LYS A 156 -8.03 6.57 -3.83
N GLY A 157 -7.80 7.18 -4.99
CA GLY A 157 -8.86 7.74 -5.85
C GLY A 157 -8.47 9.07 -6.50
N VAL A 158 -9.46 9.80 -7.00
CA VAL A 158 -9.23 11.06 -7.74
C VAL A 158 -9.38 12.27 -6.83
N HIS A 159 -8.33 13.10 -6.78
CA HIS A 159 -8.29 14.35 -6.05
C HIS A 159 -8.50 15.52 -7.01
N ARG A 160 -9.55 16.31 -6.74
CA ARG A 160 -9.94 17.45 -7.56
C ARG A 160 -9.46 18.76 -6.94
N LEU A 161 -8.78 19.57 -7.73
CA LEU A 161 -8.38 20.93 -7.39
C LEU A 161 -9.26 21.95 -8.12
N VAL A 162 -9.73 22.97 -7.41
CA VAL A 162 -10.42 24.13 -7.98
C VAL A 162 -9.74 25.40 -7.48
N ARG A 163 -9.00 26.08 -8.35
CA ARG A 163 -8.32 27.35 -8.06
C ARG A 163 -8.28 28.26 -9.28
N ILE A 164 -7.80 29.49 -9.08
CA ILE A 164 -7.41 30.36 -10.19
C ILE A 164 -6.01 29.91 -10.63
N SER A 165 -5.87 29.51 -11.89
CA SER A 165 -4.58 28.98 -12.37
C SER A 165 -3.57 30.13 -12.50
N PRO A 166 -2.33 29.97 -11.98
CA PRO A 166 -1.26 30.93 -12.19
C PRO A 166 -0.72 30.90 -13.64
N PHE A 167 -1.03 29.83 -14.40
CA PHE A 167 -0.57 29.65 -15.79
C PHE A 167 -1.57 30.19 -16.82
N ASP A 168 -2.77 30.59 -16.40
CA ASP A 168 -3.77 31.21 -17.27
C ASP A 168 -3.72 32.74 -17.19
N SER A 169 -3.32 33.38 -18.28
CA SER A 169 -3.30 34.84 -18.41
C SER A 169 -4.66 35.50 -18.14
N GLY A 170 -5.76 34.75 -18.29
CA GLY A 170 -7.12 35.24 -18.04
C GLY A 170 -7.57 35.19 -16.58
N SER A 171 -6.76 34.67 -15.65
CA SER A 171 -7.14 34.44 -14.24
C SER A 171 -8.48 33.70 -14.10
N ARG A 172 -8.78 32.78 -15.03
CA ARG A 172 -10.03 32.02 -14.97
C ARG A 172 -9.91 30.93 -13.91
N ARG A 173 -11.06 30.47 -13.45
CA ARG A 173 -11.12 29.31 -12.56
C ARG A 173 -10.86 28.05 -13.37
N HIS A 174 -9.87 27.28 -12.96
CA HIS A 174 -9.57 25.97 -13.53
C HIS A 174 -9.99 24.87 -12.56
N THR A 175 -10.35 23.72 -13.12
CA THR A 175 -10.59 22.50 -12.37
C THR A 175 -9.65 21.44 -12.90
N SER A 176 -8.82 20.90 -12.01
CA SER A 176 -7.80 19.90 -12.34
C SER A 176 -8.02 18.63 -11.54
N PHE A 177 -7.59 17.51 -12.12
CA PHE A 177 -7.73 16.20 -11.51
C PHE A 177 -6.36 15.53 -11.44
N ALA A 178 -6.09 14.86 -10.34
CA ALA A 178 -4.97 13.94 -10.19
C ALA A 178 -5.47 12.63 -9.58
N SER A 179 -5.03 11.50 -10.11
CA SER A 179 -5.32 10.20 -9.52
C SER A 179 -4.20 9.80 -8.57
N VAL A 180 -4.57 9.28 -7.41
CA VAL A 180 -3.68 8.70 -6.42
C VAL A 180 -4.00 7.22 -6.33
N ASP A 181 -3.00 6.40 -6.59
CA ASP A 181 -3.08 4.95 -6.47
C ASP A 181 -2.11 4.49 -5.38
N VAL A 182 -2.52 3.50 -4.60
CA VAL A 182 -1.75 3.00 -3.45
C VAL A 182 -1.66 1.50 -3.54
N THR A 183 -0.44 0.99 -3.53
CA THR A 183 -0.14 -0.44 -3.62
C THR A 183 0.78 -0.86 -2.47
N PRO A 184 0.56 -2.03 -1.84
CA PRO A 184 1.44 -2.50 -0.79
C PRO A 184 2.76 -3.00 -1.37
N GLU A 185 3.85 -2.82 -0.64
CA GLU A 185 5.14 -3.44 -0.96
C GLU A 185 5.06 -4.93 -0.61
N ILE A 186 5.21 -5.79 -1.61
CA ILE A 186 5.27 -7.24 -1.44
C ILE A 186 6.70 -7.66 -1.82
N THR A 187 7.52 -7.95 -0.82
CA THR A 187 8.94 -8.32 -0.99
C THR A 187 9.15 -9.84 -1.01
N ASP A 188 8.12 -10.61 -1.35
CA ASP A 188 8.27 -12.06 -1.43
C ASP A 188 9.02 -12.45 -2.70
N ASP A 189 10.30 -12.83 -2.55
CA ASP A 189 11.07 -13.50 -3.58
C ASP A 189 10.28 -14.74 -4.04
N ILE A 190 9.84 -14.73 -5.30
CA ILE A 190 9.10 -15.84 -5.89
C ILE A 190 10.08 -17.02 -6.07
N GLN A 191 10.25 -17.81 -5.01
CA GLN A 191 10.98 -19.07 -5.09
C GLN A 191 10.06 -20.15 -5.64
N ILE A 192 10.08 -20.34 -6.95
CA ILE A 192 9.40 -21.47 -7.59
C ILE A 192 10.28 -22.71 -7.42
N GLU A 193 10.00 -23.48 -6.37
CA GLU A 193 10.42 -24.88 -6.28
C GLU A 193 9.48 -25.72 -7.13
N ILE A 194 10.02 -26.36 -8.17
CA ILE A 194 9.26 -27.26 -9.02
C ILE A 194 9.57 -28.69 -8.55
N ASN A 195 8.57 -29.38 -8.01
CA ASN A 195 8.72 -30.79 -7.68
C ASN A 195 8.89 -31.60 -8.97
N PRO A 196 9.89 -32.51 -9.04
CA PRO A 196 10.10 -33.34 -10.23
C PRO A 196 8.89 -34.20 -10.61
N ASP A 197 8.10 -34.62 -9.62
CA ASP A 197 6.93 -35.49 -9.80
C ASP A 197 5.75 -34.78 -10.47
N ASP A 198 5.73 -33.44 -10.44
CA ASP A 198 4.70 -32.61 -11.07
C ASP A 198 4.97 -32.37 -12.57
N ILE A 199 6.07 -32.91 -13.11
CA ILE A 199 6.48 -32.73 -14.50
C ILE A 199 6.35 -34.04 -15.27
N ARG A 200 5.48 -34.04 -16.28
CA ARG A 200 5.47 -35.10 -17.30
C ARG A 200 6.44 -34.76 -18.43
N ILE A 201 7.38 -35.66 -18.71
CA ILE A 201 8.38 -35.51 -19.78
C ILE A 201 8.04 -36.48 -20.92
N ASP A 202 7.68 -35.94 -22.08
CA ASP A 202 7.47 -36.70 -23.30
C ASP A 202 8.63 -36.43 -24.27
N THR A 203 9.14 -37.47 -24.93
CA THR A 203 10.22 -37.35 -25.93
C THR A 203 9.69 -37.72 -27.30
N PHE A 204 10.07 -36.97 -28.33
CA PHE A 204 9.56 -37.14 -29.69
C PHE A 204 10.58 -36.69 -30.74
N ARG A 205 10.29 -36.93 -32.02
CA ARG A 205 11.15 -36.52 -33.14
C ARG A 205 11.03 -35.02 -33.39
N ALA A 206 12.17 -34.37 -33.57
CA ALA A 206 12.21 -32.95 -33.91
C ALA A 206 11.60 -32.73 -35.32
N SER A 207 10.77 -31.69 -35.46
CA SER A 207 10.11 -31.36 -36.72
C SER A 207 10.86 -30.20 -37.40
N GLY A 208 11.53 -30.45 -38.53
CA GLY A 208 12.23 -29.42 -39.30
C GLY A 208 12.98 -29.94 -40.53
N ALA A 209 13.39 -29.04 -41.42
CA ALA A 209 14.19 -29.33 -42.63
C ALA A 209 15.67 -29.63 -42.27
N GLY A 210 15.90 -30.71 -41.51
CA GLY A 210 17.22 -31.15 -41.09
C GLY A 210 17.64 -32.48 -41.71
N GLY A 211 18.94 -32.75 -41.76
CA GLY A 211 19.52 -33.98 -42.33
C GLY A 211 19.12 -35.26 -41.57
N GLN A 212 19.67 -36.41 -42.00
CA GLN A 212 19.33 -37.76 -41.49
C GLN A 212 19.23 -37.87 -39.96
N HIS A 213 20.07 -37.15 -39.20
CA HIS A 213 20.07 -37.17 -37.74
C HIS A 213 18.76 -36.66 -37.09
N VAL A 214 18.05 -35.73 -37.74
CA VAL A 214 16.79 -35.15 -37.25
C VAL A 214 15.61 -36.12 -37.45
N ASN A 215 15.68 -36.97 -38.47
CA ASN A 215 14.59 -37.88 -38.83
C ASN A 215 14.67 -39.24 -38.12
N VAL A 216 15.84 -39.61 -37.57
CA VAL A 216 16.10 -40.93 -36.97
C VAL A 216 16.16 -40.87 -35.43
N THR A 217 16.51 -39.72 -34.85
CA THR A 217 16.77 -39.61 -33.40
C THR A 217 15.65 -38.85 -32.68
N ASP A 218 15.13 -39.42 -31.58
CA ASP A 218 14.11 -38.78 -30.73
C ASP A 218 14.75 -37.75 -29.78
N SER A 219 15.27 -36.66 -30.36
CA SER A 219 16.01 -35.64 -29.60
C SER A 219 15.14 -34.53 -29.03
N ALA A 220 13.88 -34.36 -29.47
CA ALA A 220 13.00 -33.30 -28.98
C ALA A 220 12.31 -33.70 -27.67
N VAL A 221 12.17 -32.73 -26.77
CA VAL A 221 11.59 -32.94 -25.44
C VAL A 221 10.39 -32.01 -25.28
N ARG A 222 9.30 -32.54 -24.71
CA ARG A 222 8.13 -31.79 -24.26
C ARG A 222 7.98 -32.03 -22.76
N MET A 223 7.82 -30.96 -22.02
CA MET A 223 7.50 -30.98 -20.59
C MET A 223 6.12 -30.41 -20.37
N THR A 224 5.33 -31.09 -19.55
CA THR A 224 4.01 -30.63 -19.10
C THR A 224 4.01 -30.56 -17.60
N HIS A 225 3.74 -29.38 -17.03
CA HIS A 225 3.50 -29.23 -15.61
C HIS A 225 2.05 -29.66 -15.32
N ILE A 226 1.87 -30.75 -14.57
CA ILE A 226 0.56 -31.38 -14.33
C ILE A 226 -0.38 -30.43 -13.57
N PRO A 227 0.06 -29.71 -12.51
CA PRO A 227 -0.82 -28.82 -11.74
C PRO A 227 -1.35 -27.62 -12.53
N THR A 228 -0.51 -26.99 -13.37
CA THR A 228 -0.88 -25.75 -14.10
C THR A 228 -1.28 -26.01 -15.56
N GLY A 229 -1.06 -27.21 -16.08
CA GLY A 229 -1.30 -27.57 -17.48
C GLY A 229 -0.35 -26.91 -18.48
N VAL A 230 0.71 -26.24 -18.03
CA VAL A 230 1.66 -25.53 -18.91
C VAL A 230 2.50 -26.54 -19.68
N VAL A 231 2.42 -26.45 -21.01
CA VAL A 231 3.20 -27.28 -21.93
C VAL A 231 4.32 -26.46 -22.58
N VAL A 232 5.52 -27.03 -22.58
CA VAL A 232 6.73 -26.46 -23.19
C VAL A 232 7.43 -27.53 -24.01
N SER A 233 7.89 -27.18 -25.21
CA SER A 233 8.72 -28.08 -26.02
C SER A 233 9.99 -27.40 -26.50
N CYS A 234 11.09 -28.15 -26.55
CA CYS A 234 12.38 -27.68 -27.04
C CYS A 234 12.96 -28.72 -28.01
N GLN A 235 13.44 -28.23 -29.15
CA GLN A 235 14.04 -29.01 -30.23
C GLN A 235 15.29 -28.33 -30.82
N SER A 236 15.85 -27.35 -30.12
CA SER A 236 16.92 -26.48 -30.66
C SER A 236 18.30 -27.14 -30.63
N GLN A 237 18.53 -28.10 -29.74
CA GLN A 237 19.81 -28.80 -29.59
C GLN A 237 19.77 -30.20 -30.19
N ARG A 238 20.95 -30.72 -30.55
CA ARG A 238 21.11 -32.09 -31.07
C ARG A 238 20.99 -33.15 -29.97
N SER A 239 21.28 -32.79 -28.71
CA SER A 239 21.25 -33.70 -27.56
C SER A 239 19.92 -33.61 -26.79
N GLN A 240 19.37 -34.78 -26.45
CA GLN A 240 18.15 -34.91 -25.65
C GLN A 240 18.29 -34.28 -24.26
N ASN A 241 19.41 -34.49 -23.57
CA ASN A 241 19.65 -33.92 -22.24
C ASN A 241 19.73 -32.39 -22.27
N GLN A 242 20.34 -31.83 -23.31
CA GLN A 242 20.41 -30.37 -23.48
C GLN A 242 19.02 -29.77 -23.78
N ASN A 243 18.19 -30.47 -24.58
CA ASN A 243 16.80 -30.07 -24.80
C ASN A 243 15.96 -30.21 -23.52
N LYS A 244 16.23 -31.21 -22.67
CA LYS A 244 15.59 -31.39 -21.35
C LYS A 244 15.90 -30.22 -20.41
N GLU A 245 17.17 -29.83 -20.29
CA GLU A 245 17.57 -28.67 -19.48
C GLU A 245 17.00 -27.36 -20.00
N ALA A 246 16.99 -27.17 -21.32
CA ALA A 246 16.38 -25.99 -21.95
C ALA A 246 14.87 -25.93 -21.71
N CYS A 247 14.17 -27.06 -21.85
CA CYS A 247 12.75 -27.17 -21.49
C CYS A 247 12.50 -26.81 -20.04
N PHE A 248 13.34 -27.29 -19.11
CA PHE A 248 13.19 -26.99 -17.69
C PHE A 248 13.37 -25.49 -17.40
N LYS A 249 14.35 -24.83 -18.02
CA LYS A 249 14.53 -23.38 -17.92
C LYS A 249 13.32 -22.61 -18.44
N ILE A 250 12.81 -22.98 -19.61
CA ILE A 250 11.64 -22.33 -20.21
C ILE A 250 10.37 -22.60 -19.38
N LEU A 251 10.21 -23.81 -18.84
CA LEU A 251 9.11 -24.15 -17.95
C LEU A 251 9.16 -23.30 -16.68
N LYS A 252 10.33 -23.18 -16.05
CA LYS A 252 10.52 -22.31 -14.88
C LYS A 252 10.19 -20.85 -15.19
N SER A 253 10.64 -20.33 -16.35
CA SER A 253 10.30 -18.96 -16.78
C SER A 253 8.80 -18.77 -17.00
N LYS A 254 8.11 -19.73 -17.62
CA LYS A 254 6.65 -19.64 -17.83
C LYS A 254 5.85 -19.74 -16.54
N LEU A 255 6.25 -20.61 -15.61
CA LEU A 255 5.62 -20.70 -14.30
C LEU A 255 5.83 -19.42 -13.50
N TYR A 256 7.02 -18.83 -13.61
CA TYR A 256 7.32 -17.51 -13.03
C TYR A 256 6.42 -16.42 -13.61
N GLU A 257 6.30 -16.35 -14.92
CA GLU A 257 5.44 -15.39 -15.60
C GLU A 257 3.96 -15.55 -15.19
N MET A 258 3.49 -16.79 -15.06
CA MET A 258 2.11 -17.09 -14.63
C MET A 258 1.85 -16.65 -13.19
N GLU A 259 2.76 -16.94 -12.27
CA GLU A 259 2.68 -16.53 -10.87
C GLU A 259 2.70 -15.01 -10.74
N VAL A 260 3.56 -14.33 -11.51
CA VAL A 260 3.59 -12.86 -11.59
C VAL A 260 2.25 -12.32 -12.11
N MET A 261 1.70 -12.88 -13.19
CA MET A 261 0.40 -12.45 -13.73
C MET A 261 -0.74 -12.69 -12.74
N GLU A 262 -0.74 -13.81 -12.01
CA GLU A 262 -1.77 -14.10 -11.01
C GLU A 262 -1.67 -13.13 -9.83
N ARG A 263 -0.46 -12.81 -9.38
CA ARG A 263 -0.22 -11.78 -8.36
C ARG A 263 -0.64 -10.40 -8.84
N GLU A 264 -0.30 -10.01 -10.06
CA GLU A 264 -0.76 -8.76 -10.65
C GLU A 264 -2.29 -8.69 -10.71
N LYS A 265 -2.96 -9.81 -11.00
CA LYS A 265 -4.42 -9.87 -10.97
C LYS A 265 -4.96 -9.68 -9.56
N LYS A 266 -4.41 -10.38 -8.55
CA LYS A 266 -4.79 -10.19 -7.14
C LYS A 266 -4.55 -8.75 -6.68
N ILE A 267 -3.44 -8.15 -7.07
CA ILE A 267 -3.13 -6.74 -6.80
C ILE A 267 -4.10 -5.81 -7.54
N LYS A 268 -4.50 -6.12 -8.78
CA LYS A 268 -5.52 -5.35 -9.52
C LYS A 268 -6.91 -5.50 -8.92
N GLU A 269 -7.26 -6.66 -8.39
CA GLU A 269 -8.51 -6.90 -7.67
C GLU A 269 -8.54 -6.13 -6.34
N LEU A 270 -7.45 -6.16 -5.56
CA LEU A 270 -7.22 -5.25 -4.41
C LEU A 270 -7.19 -3.77 -4.86
N GLY A 271 -6.71 -3.56 -6.08
CA GLY A 271 -6.69 -2.31 -6.84
C GLY A 271 -8.10 -1.76 -7.11
N GLY A 272 -9.13 -2.57 -7.07
CA GLY A 272 -10.47 -2.19 -7.53
C GLY A 272 -10.46 -1.77 -9.00
N GLU A 273 -11.65 -1.48 -9.54
CA GLU A 273 -11.73 -0.84 -10.86
C GLU A 273 -11.08 0.54 -10.79
N LYS A 274 -10.07 0.77 -11.64
CA LYS A 274 -9.48 2.11 -11.83
C LYS A 274 -10.60 3.04 -12.28
N MET A 275 -11.07 3.89 -11.36
CA MET A 275 -12.08 4.88 -11.70
C MET A 275 -11.50 5.88 -12.69
N ASP A 276 -12.32 6.26 -13.67
CA ASP A 276 -11.93 7.20 -14.72
C ASP A 276 -11.40 8.50 -14.10
N ILE A 277 -10.28 9.01 -14.61
CA ILE A 277 -9.59 10.20 -14.10
C ILE A 277 -10.32 11.45 -14.63
N GLY A 278 -11.54 11.67 -14.15
CA GLY A 278 -12.43 12.69 -14.68
C GLY A 278 -13.58 13.05 -13.74
N TRP A 279 -14.65 13.60 -14.33
CA TRP A 279 -15.81 14.08 -13.59
C TRP A 279 -16.63 12.89 -13.03
N GLY A 280 -16.94 12.95 -11.73
CA GLY A 280 -17.86 11.99 -11.07
C GLY A 280 -17.19 10.93 -10.18
N SER A 281 -15.87 10.74 -10.27
CA SER A 281 -15.10 9.74 -9.51
C SER A 281 -14.25 10.32 -8.37
N GLN A 282 -14.47 11.61 -8.05
CA GLN A 282 -13.64 12.36 -7.11
C GLN A 282 -13.91 11.96 -5.66
N ILE A 283 -12.84 11.62 -4.94
CA ILE A 283 -12.89 11.29 -3.50
C ILE A 283 -12.75 12.53 -2.63
N ARG A 284 -12.03 13.55 -3.10
CA ARG A 284 -11.78 14.77 -2.34
C ARG A 284 -11.71 15.99 -3.23
N ASN A 285 -12.37 17.05 -2.80
CA ASN A 285 -12.38 18.34 -3.46
C ASN A 285 -11.57 19.35 -2.65
N TYR A 286 -10.58 19.97 -3.30
CA TYR A 286 -9.77 21.04 -2.76
C TYR A 286 -10.16 22.34 -3.48
N VAL A 287 -10.97 23.16 -2.83
CA VAL A 287 -11.44 24.43 -3.38
C VAL A 287 -10.66 25.55 -2.70
N PHE A 288 -9.91 26.33 -3.49
CA PHE A 288 -9.17 27.50 -3.01
C PHE A 288 -9.92 28.80 -3.26
N HIS A 289 -10.76 28.83 -4.30
CA HIS A 289 -11.55 30.00 -4.69
C HIS A 289 -12.95 29.58 -5.15
N PRO A 290 -14.04 30.23 -4.69
CA PRO A 290 -14.12 31.54 -4.02
C PRO A 290 -14.03 31.47 -2.49
N TYR A 291 -14.05 30.27 -1.94
CA TYR A 291 -13.85 29.98 -0.53
C TYR A 291 -12.78 28.89 -0.42
N SER A 292 -12.05 28.88 0.69
CA SER A 292 -11.06 27.86 1.00
C SER A 292 -11.72 26.72 1.77
N LEU A 293 -11.89 25.56 1.12
CA LEU A 293 -12.50 24.38 1.72
C LEU A 293 -11.92 23.10 1.11
N VAL A 294 -11.53 22.16 1.95
CA VAL A 294 -11.27 20.78 1.56
C VAL A 294 -12.41 19.90 2.05
N LYS A 295 -13.01 19.11 1.15
CA LYS A 295 -14.13 18.22 1.48
C LYS A 295 -13.92 16.84 0.90
N ASP A 296 -14.01 15.81 1.75
CA ASP A 296 -14.07 14.42 1.31
C ASP A 296 -15.52 14.07 0.94
N THR A 297 -15.74 13.53 -0.25
CA THR A 297 -17.08 13.22 -0.76
C THR A 297 -17.64 11.92 -0.17
N ARG A 298 -16.77 11.05 0.32
CA ARG A 298 -17.14 9.74 0.86
C ARG A 298 -17.64 9.90 2.29
N THR A 299 -16.83 10.51 3.14
CA THR A 299 -17.12 10.69 4.59
C THR A 299 -17.83 12.00 4.91
N LYS A 300 -17.96 12.90 3.92
CA LYS A 300 -18.53 14.26 4.06
C LYS A 300 -17.80 15.19 5.04
N VAL A 301 -16.66 14.75 5.57
CA VAL A 301 -15.80 15.58 6.43
C VAL A 301 -15.23 16.73 5.63
N GLU A 302 -15.21 17.91 6.25
CA GLU A 302 -14.72 19.13 5.64
C GLU A 302 -13.80 19.92 6.58
N SER A 303 -12.83 20.61 5.99
CA SER A 303 -11.89 21.48 6.69
C SER A 303 -11.77 22.80 5.96
N ALA A 304 -11.99 23.90 6.67
CA ALA A 304 -11.82 25.25 6.14
C ALA A 304 -10.34 25.66 6.02
N ASN A 305 -9.44 25.01 6.77
CA ASN A 305 -8.02 25.33 6.76
C ASN A 305 -7.29 24.51 5.67
N VAL A 306 -7.41 24.96 4.42
CA VAL A 306 -6.78 24.31 3.26
C VAL A 306 -5.25 24.24 3.41
N GLN A 307 -4.62 25.27 3.97
CA GLN A 307 -3.17 25.32 4.11
C GLN A 307 -2.64 24.22 5.03
N ALA A 308 -3.30 23.99 6.16
CA ALA A 308 -2.93 22.91 7.07
C ALA A 308 -3.04 21.52 6.40
N VAL A 309 -4.05 21.33 5.55
CA VAL A 309 -4.22 20.08 4.77
C VAL A 309 -3.08 19.92 3.77
N MET A 310 -2.74 20.98 3.02
CA MET A 310 -1.59 20.97 2.09
C MET A 310 -0.24 20.82 2.80
N ASP A 311 -0.15 21.20 4.08
CA ASP A 311 0.99 20.96 4.96
C ASP A 311 0.97 19.54 5.60
N GLY A 312 0.14 18.63 5.11
CA GLY A 312 0.14 17.22 5.49
C GLY A 312 -0.74 16.85 6.70
N SER A 313 -1.66 17.73 7.14
CA SER A 313 -2.64 17.37 8.17
C SER A 313 -3.81 16.56 7.58
N LEU A 314 -3.52 15.36 7.09
CA LEU A 314 -4.48 14.47 6.42
C LEU A 314 -5.21 13.51 7.37
N ASP A 315 -4.71 13.37 8.61
CA ASP A 315 -5.20 12.38 9.57
C ASP A 315 -6.69 12.49 9.85
N LEU A 316 -7.25 13.71 9.83
CA LEU A 316 -8.70 13.91 9.99
C LEU A 316 -9.51 13.15 8.93
N PHE A 317 -9.09 13.21 7.67
CA PHE A 317 -9.79 12.56 6.56
C PHE A 317 -9.53 11.06 6.54
N VAL A 318 -8.28 10.65 6.74
CA VAL A 318 -7.87 9.25 6.77
C VAL A 318 -8.58 8.51 7.91
N ASN A 319 -8.58 9.08 9.12
CA ASN A 319 -9.21 8.47 10.28
C ASN A 319 -10.72 8.38 10.11
N ALA A 320 -11.37 9.42 9.56
CA ALA A 320 -12.80 9.37 9.25
C ALA A 320 -13.13 8.28 8.24
N TYR A 321 -12.31 8.11 7.20
CA TYR A 321 -12.49 7.06 6.21
C TYR A 321 -12.33 5.67 6.82
N LEU A 322 -11.29 5.47 7.64
CA LEU A 322 -11.07 4.20 8.34
C LEU A 322 -12.21 3.89 9.31
N LYS A 323 -12.83 4.89 9.95
CA LYS A 323 -13.98 4.67 10.83
C LYS A 323 -15.24 4.22 10.09
N GLU A 324 -15.43 4.64 8.84
CA GLU A 324 -16.62 4.32 8.05
C GLU A 324 -16.45 3.06 7.18
N PHE A 325 -15.23 2.80 6.70
CA PHE A 325 -14.92 1.75 5.72
C PHE A 325 -13.80 0.77 6.14
N GLY A 326 -13.16 0.98 7.28
CA GLY A 326 -12.09 0.13 7.81
C GLY A 326 -12.57 -1.06 8.62
#